data_AF-A0A447U4I8-F1
#
_entry.id   AF-A0A447U4I8-F1
#
_cell.length_a   1.000
_cell.length_b   1.000
_cell.length_c   1.000
_cell.angle_alpha   90.00
_cell.angle_beta   90.00
_cell.angle_gamma   90.00
#
_symmetry.space_group_name_H-M   'P 1'
#
loop_
_entity.id
_entity.type
_entity.pdbx_description
1 polymer ?
#
loop_
_entity_poly.entity_id
_entity_poly.type
_entity_poly.pdbx_seq_one_letter_code
_entity_poly.pdbx_strand_id
1 'polypeptide(L)'
;MTLQQEIIQALGAKPHINPEEEIRRSVDFLKAYLKTYPFLKSLVLGISGGQDSTLAGKLSQMAIAELREETGDNALQFIAVRLPYGVQADEQDCQDAIAFIQPDRVLTVNIKGAVLASEQALREAGIELSDFVRGNEKSA
;
A
#
# COMPACT_ATOMS: atom_id res chain seq x y z
N MET A 1 10.89 30.11 -14.30
CA MET A 1 11.05 29.21 -13.14
C MET A 1 12.23 28.29 -13.44
N THR A 2 12.95 27.82 -12.42
CA THR A 2 13.92 26.73 -12.62
C THR A 2 13.19 25.39 -12.69
N LEU A 3 13.80 24.36 -13.29
CA LEU A 3 13.23 23.01 -13.31
C LEU A 3 12.90 22.50 -11.89
N GLN A 4 13.72 22.85 -10.90
CA GLN A 4 13.45 22.52 -9.50
C GLN A 4 12.14 23.13 -9.00
N GLN A 5 11.90 24.42 -9.30
CA GLN A 5 10.68 25.11 -8.88
C GLN A 5 9.44 24.51 -9.56
N GLU A 6 9.55 24.11 -10.83
CA GLU A 6 8.49 23.43 -11.56
C GLU A 6 8.16 22.08 -10.94
N ILE A 7 9.17 21.28 -10.57
CA ILE A 7 8.98 19.98 -9.92
C ILE A 7 8.35 20.14 -8.52
N ILE A 8 8.83 21.09 -7.70
CA ILE A 8 8.26 21.35 -6.38
C ILE A 8 6.78 21.72 -6.50
N GLN A 9 6.45 22.60 -7.46
CA GLN A 9 5.07 23.01 -7.70
C GLN A 9 4.20 21.83 -8.19
N ALA A 10 4.71 21.01 -9.12
CA ALA A 10 3.97 19.87 -9.66
C ALA A 10 3.71 18.78 -8.61
N LEU A 11 4.68 18.49 -7.74
CA LEU A 11 4.55 17.48 -6.67
C LEU A 11 3.88 18.03 -5.39
N GLY A 12 3.72 19.36 -5.29
CA GLY A 12 3.15 20.00 -4.10
C GLY A 12 4.02 19.85 -2.84
N ALA A 13 5.33 19.63 -3.00
CA ALA A 13 6.25 19.43 -1.88
C ALA A 13 6.40 20.71 -1.06
N LYS A 14 6.20 20.63 0.25
CA LYS A 14 6.37 21.76 1.16
C LYS A 14 7.78 21.74 1.75
N PRO A 15 8.44 22.91 1.94
CA PRO A 15 9.75 22.97 2.59
C PRO A 15 9.71 22.58 4.08
N HIS A 16 8.55 22.77 4.72
CA HIS A 16 8.30 22.38 6.10
C HIS A 16 6.86 21.86 6.22
N ILE A 17 6.66 20.90 7.11
CA ILE A 17 5.34 20.33 7.43
C ILE A 17 5.14 20.27 8.94
N ASN A 18 3.89 20.31 9.37
CA ASN A 18 3.49 19.89 10.71
C ASN A 18 3.01 18.43 10.62
N PRO A 19 3.72 17.45 11.24
CA PRO A 19 3.36 16.03 11.13
C PRO A 19 1.92 15.71 11.56
N GLU A 20 1.42 16.34 12.64
CA GLU A 20 0.07 16.08 13.15
C GLU A 20 -1.01 16.57 12.18
N GLU A 21 -0.81 17.76 11.61
CA GLU A 21 -1.72 18.31 10.59
C GLU A 21 -1.70 17.47 9.31
N GLU A 22 -0.53 16.98 8.90
CA GLU A 22 -0.40 16.14 7.71
C GLU A 22 -1.07 14.76 7.90
N ILE A 23 -0.96 14.17 9.09
CA ILE A 23 -1.70 12.94 9.45
C ILE A 23 -3.21 13.18 9.33
N ARG A 24 -3.74 14.27 9.93
CA ARG A 24 -5.17 14.58 9.81
C ARG A 24 -5.59 14.81 8.37
N ARG A 25 -4.83 15.60 7.62
CA ARG A 25 -5.11 15.89 6.21
C ARG A 25 -5.23 14.60 5.40
N SER A 26 -4.33 13.64 5.58
CA SER A 26 -4.37 12.35 4.88
C SER A 26 -5.56 11.48 5.31
N VAL A 27 -5.83 11.39 6.62
CA VAL A 27 -6.97 10.62 7.15
C VAL A 27 -8.31 11.19 6.67
N ASP A 28 -8.48 12.51 6.77
CA ASP A 28 -9.70 13.19 6.36
C ASP A 28 -9.91 13.11 4.83
N PHE A 29 -8.83 13.16 4.05
CA PHE A 29 -8.88 12.92 2.61
C PHE A 29 -9.42 11.52 2.27
N LEU A 30 -8.89 10.46 2.90
CA LEU A 30 -9.36 9.09 2.69
C LEU A 30 -10.84 8.93 3.10
N LYS A 31 -11.22 9.48 4.25
CA LYS A 31 -12.61 9.45 4.74
C LYS A 31 -13.54 10.20 3.79
N ALA A 32 -13.15 11.37 3.30
CA ALA A 32 -13.94 12.15 2.35
C ALA A 32 -14.19 11.37 1.05
N TYR A 33 -13.19 10.65 0.55
CA TYR A 33 -13.34 9.81 -0.64
C TYR A 33 -14.32 8.66 -0.40
N LEU A 34 -14.19 7.94 0.72
CA LEU A 34 -15.11 6.84 1.09
C LEU A 34 -16.55 7.32 1.33
N LYS A 35 -16.73 8.51 1.94
CA LYS A 35 -18.06 9.14 2.10
C LYS A 35 -18.68 9.54 0.76
N THR A 36 -17.85 10.01 -0.19
CA THR A 36 -18.30 10.38 -1.54
C THR A 36 -18.77 9.15 -2.32
N TYR A 37 -18.12 8.01 -2.12
CA TYR A 37 -18.40 6.76 -2.83
C TYR A 37 -18.78 5.64 -1.84
N PRO A 38 -20.00 5.66 -1.28
CA PRO A 38 -20.38 4.81 -0.15
C PRO A 38 -20.47 3.30 -0.47
N PHE A 39 -20.39 2.93 -1.75
CA PHE A 39 -20.28 1.54 -2.18
C PHE A 39 -18.89 0.95 -1.92
N LEU A 40 -17.86 1.79 -1.74
CA LEU A 40 -16.53 1.36 -1.32
C LEU A 40 -16.56 1.01 0.16
N LYS A 41 -16.28 -0.25 0.49
CA LYS A 41 -16.26 -0.76 1.86
C LYS A 41 -14.88 -1.12 2.37
N SER A 42 -13.87 -1.10 1.52
CA SER A 42 -12.54 -1.51 1.95
C SER A 42 -11.43 -0.71 1.29
N LEU A 43 -10.40 -0.44 2.08
CA LEU A 43 -9.08 -0.06 1.59
C LEU A 43 -8.18 -1.30 1.65
N VAL A 44 -7.44 -1.58 0.59
CA VAL A 44 -6.56 -2.75 0.47
C VAL A 44 -5.17 -2.25 0.13
N LEU A 45 -4.15 -2.71 0.87
CA LEU A 45 -2.76 -2.30 0.65
C LEU A 45 -1.79 -3.46 0.86
N GLY A 46 -0.82 -3.57 -0.04
CA GLY A 46 0.34 -4.45 0.12
C GLY A 46 1.28 -3.95 1.21
N ILE A 47 1.57 -4.79 2.22
CA ILE A 47 2.50 -4.44 3.31
C ILE A 47 3.81 -5.18 3.09
N SER A 48 4.89 -4.42 2.88
CA SER A 48 6.23 -4.96 2.66
C SER A 48 7.12 -4.89 3.91
N GLY A 49 6.73 -4.13 4.94
CA GLY A 49 7.59 -3.79 6.07
C GLY A 49 8.34 -2.46 5.90
N GLY A 50 8.39 -1.93 4.67
CA GLY A 50 9.00 -0.63 4.39
C GLY A 50 8.20 0.57 4.91
N GLN A 51 8.90 1.67 5.15
CA GLN A 51 8.36 2.93 5.71
C GLN A 51 7.06 3.38 5.03
N ASP A 52 7.03 3.37 3.69
CA ASP A 52 5.89 3.89 2.91
C ASP A 52 4.63 3.06 3.14
N SER A 53 4.74 1.73 3.04
CA SER A 53 3.62 0.81 3.25
C SER A 53 3.12 0.85 4.68
N THR A 54 4.02 1.02 5.65
CA THR A 54 3.70 1.12 7.07
C THR A 54 2.94 2.41 7.38
N LEU A 55 3.40 3.56 6.88
CA LEU A 55 2.74 4.85 7.06
C LEU A 55 1.37 4.88 6.37
N ALA A 56 1.31 4.50 5.09
CA ALA A 56 0.06 4.49 4.33
C ALA A 56 -0.95 3.50 4.91
N GLY A 57 -0.49 2.34 5.36
CA GLY A 57 -1.32 1.34 6.04
C GLY A 57 -1.90 1.86 7.35
N LYS A 58 -1.09 2.55 8.17
CA LYS A 58 -1.56 3.12 9.44
C LYS A 58 -2.62 4.19 9.21
N LEU A 59 -2.38 5.12 8.28
CA LEU A 59 -3.34 6.17 7.93
C LEU A 59 -4.64 5.58 7.37
N SER A 60 -4.56 4.50 6.59
CA SER A 60 -5.73 3.80 6.05
C SER A 60 -6.56 3.13 7.16
N GLN A 61 -5.90 2.44 8.11
CA GLN A 61 -6.58 1.85 9.26
C GLN A 61 -7.23 2.91 10.16
N MET A 62 -6.54 4.03 10.41
CA MET A 62 -7.11 5.15 11.18
C MET A 62 -8.37 5.71 10.50
N ALA A 63 -8.30 5.97 9.18
CA ALA A 63 -9.42 6.46 8.40
C ALA A 63 -10.63 5.52 8.46
N ILE A 64 -10.41 4.21 8.31
CA ILE A 64 -11.46 3.20 8.40
C ILE A 64 -12.05 3.13 9.81
N ALA A 65 -11.22 3.10 10.85
CA ALA A 65 -11.67 3.01 12.24
C ALA A 65 -12.56 4.19 12.61
N GLU A 66 -12.09 5.42 12.35
CA GLU A 66 -12.87 6.64 12.61
C GLU A 66 -14.17 6.66 11.80
N LEU A 67 -14.13 6.28 10.52
CA LEU A 67 -15.33 6.28 9.69
C LEU A 67 -16.35 5.23 10.15
N ARG A 68 -15.87 4.06 10.60
CA ARG A 68 -16.71 3.02 11.18
C ARG A 68 -17.38 3.52 12.47
N GLU A 69 -16.66 4.21 13.34
CA GLU A 69 -17.21 4.83 14.55
C GLU A 69 -18.25 5.91 14.23
N GLU A 70 -17.98 6.77 13.24
CA GLU A 70 -18.88 7.84 12.81
C GLU A 70 -20.19 7.34 12.19
N THR A 71 -20.13 6.21 11.46
CA THR A 71 -21.26 5.73 10.64
C THR A 71 -21.98 4.52 11.22
N GLY A 72 -21.33 3.78 12.12
CA GLY A 72 -21.79 2.47 12.59
C GLY A 72 -21.69 1.35 11.54
N ASP A 73 -21.08 1.59 10.37
CA ASP A 73 -21.00 0.61 9.29
C ASP A 73 -19.82 -0.36 9.49
N ASN A 74 -20.12 -1.51 10.10
CA ASN A 74 -19.14 -2.57 10.34
C ASN A 74 -18.59 -3.24 9.07
N ALA A 75 -19.13 -2.95 7.88
CA ALA A 75 -18.58 -3.44 6.62
C ALA A 75 -17.31 -2.67 6.19
N LEU A 76 -17.09 -1.46 6.71
CA LEU A 76 -15.88 -0.68 6.44
C LEU A 76 -14.67 -1.40 7.01
N GLN A 77 -13.67 -1.77 6.21
CA GLN A 77 -12.47 -2.51 6.66
C GLN A 77 -11.18 -2.05 5.96
N PHE A 78 -10.07 -2.02 6.68
CA PHE A 78 -8.74 -2.00 6.08
C PHE A 78 -8.17 -3.42 6.03
N ILE A 79 -7.74 -3.83 4.83
CA ILE A 79 -7.20 -5.15 4.56
C ILE A 79 -5.72 -5.01 4.20
N ALA A 80 -4.85 -5.41 5.11
CA ALA A 80 -3.43 -5.55 4.85
C ALA A 80 -3.15 -6.84 4.08
N VAL A 81 -2.39 -6.77 2.99
CA VAL A 81 -2.04 -7.93 2.17
C VAL A 81 -0.53 -8.11 2.17
N ARG A 82 -0.07 -9.28 2.59
CA ARG A 82 1.33 -9.71 2.44
C ARG A 82 1.51 -10.36 1.07
N LEU A 83 2.55 -9.96 0.34
CA LEU A 83 2.84 -10.41 -1.02
C LEU A 83 4.25 -11.03 -1.16
N PRO A 84 4.60 -12.08 -0.39
CA PRO A 84 5.95 -12.64 -0.44
C PRO A 84 6.20 -13.37 -1.76
N TYR A 85 7.41 -13.23 -2.31
CA TYR A 85 7.92 -14.11 -3.36
C TYR A 85 8.61 -15.32 -2.71
N GLY A 86 7.86 -16.39 -2.41
CA GLY A 86 8.40 -17.56 -1.71
C GLY A 86 8.52 -17.32 -0.20
N VAL A 87 9.65 -17.73 0.39
CA VAL A 87 9.97 -17.46 1.80
C VAL A 87 10.96 -16.30 1.83
N GLN A 88 10.63 -15.25 2.59
CA GLN A 88 11.40 -14.02 2.67
C GLN A 88 12.20 -13.99 3.98
N ALA A 89 13.42 -13.45 3.94
CA ALA A 89 14.30 -13.37 5.10
C ALA A 89 13.95 -12.20 6.03
N ASP A 90 13.31 -11.17 5.49
CA ASP A 90 12.89 -9.92 6.13
C ASP A 90 11.41 -9.94 6.54
N GLU A 91 10.79 -11.12 6.64
CA GLU A 91 9.39 -11.27 7.04
C GLU A 91 9.09 -10.61 8.40
N GLN A 92 10.08 -10.51 9.29
CA GLN A 92 9.92 -9.84 10.57
C GLN A 92 9.57 -8.35 10.42
N ASP A 93 10.14 -7.63 9.45
CA ASP A 93 9.84 -6.21 9.23
C ASP A 93 8.37 -6.04 8.81
N CYS A 94 7.86 -6.98 8.02
CA CYS A 94 6.46 -7.01 7.64
C CYS A 94 5.54 -7.30 8.85
N GLN A 95 5.93 -8.22 9.73
CA GLN A 95 5.19 -8.51 10.96
C GLN A 95 5.16 -7.31 11.91
N ASP A 96 6.30 -6.63 12.09
CA ASP A 96 6.40 -5.44 12.93
C ASP A 96 5.51 -4.30 12.40
N ALA A 97 5.51 -4.10 11.08
CA ALA A 97 4.60 -3.15 10.44
C ALA A 97 3.12 -3.51 10.67
N ILE A 98 2.74 -4.78 10.51
CA ILE A 98 1.36 -5.24 10.77
C ILE A 98 0.97 -5.02 12.24
N ALA A 99 1.86 -5.33 13.16
CA ALA A 99 1.63 -5.15 14.59
C ALA A 99 1.42 -3.67 14.97
N PHE A 100 2.16 -2.76 14.32
CA PHE A 100 1.99 -1.32 14.49
C PHE A 100 0.69 -0.79 13.83
N ILE A 101 0.38 -1.27 12.62
CA ILE A 101 -0.81 -0.85 11.88
C ILE A 101 -2.09 -1.29 12.59
N GLN A 102 -2.13 -2.53 13.06
CA GLN A 102 -3.32 -3.22 13.60
C GLN A 102 -4.48 -3.25 12.58
N PRO A 103 -4.27 -3.86 11.40
CA PRO A 103 -5.29 -3.92 10.37
C PRO A 103 -6.50 -4.75 10.80
N ASP A 104 -7.69 -4.42 10.31
CA ASP A 104 -8.89 -5.23 10.57
C ASP A 104 -8.76 -6.67 10.05
N ARG A 105 -8.06 -6.84 8.91
CA ARG A 105 -7.79 -8.13 8.29
C ARG A 105 -6.38 -8.17 7.72
N VAL A 106 -5.75 -9.34 7.85
CA VAL A 106 -4.47 -9.66 7.20
C VAL A 106 -4.68 -10.82 6.24
N LEU A 107 -4.25 -10.65 4.99
CA LEU A 107 -4.19 -11.72 4.00
C LEU A 107 -2.74 -11.98 3.61
N THR A 108 -2.44 -13.19 3.13
CA THR A 108 -1.14 -13.51 2.56
C THR A 108 -1.36 -14.20 1.22
N VAL A 109 -0.77 -13.63 0.17
CA VAL A 109 -0.83 -14.14 -1.19
C VAL A 109 0.60 -14.31 -1.68
N ASN A 110 1.07 -15.56 -1.75
CA ASN A 110 2.43 -15.84 -2.23
C ASN A 110 2.47 -15.72 -3.74
N ILE A 111 3.19 -14.71 -4.25
CA ILE A 111 3.21 -14.38 -5.67
C ILE A 111 4.17 -15.26 -6.49
N LYS A 112 5.01 -16.09 -5.83
CA LYS A 112 6.05 -16.87 -6.51
C LYS A 112 5.49 -17.81 -7.59
N GLY A 113 4.37 -18.45 -7.32
CA GLY A 113 3.75 -19.36 -8.30
C GLY A 113 3.31 -18.64 -9.57
N ALA A 114 2.66 -17.48 -9.42
CA ALA A 114 2.18 -16.68 -10.54
C ALA A 114 3.34 -16.09 -11.37
N VAL A 115 4.34 -15.51 -10.69
CA VAL A 115 5.51 -14.92 -11.34
C VAL A 115 6.30 -15.99 -12.12
N LEU A 116 6.55 -17.17 -11.52
CA LEU A 116 7.27 -18.24 -12.23
C LEU A 116 6.49 -18.77 -13.45
N ALA A 117 5.16 -18.83 -13.38
CA ALA A 117 4.34 -19.21 -14.52
C ALA A 117 4.40 -18.15 -15.65
N SER A 118 4.36 -16.86 -15.30
CA SER A 118 4.54 -15.74 -16.25
C SER A 118 5.92 -15.81 -16.92
N GLU A 119 6.99 -15.94 -16.13
CA GLU A 119 8.36 -16.07 -16.62
C GLU A 119 8.52 -17.26 -17.57
N GLN A 120 7.90 -18.40 -17.25
CA GLN A 120 7.96 -19.59 -18.10
C GLN A 120 7.22 -19.37 -19.43
N ALA A 121 6.03 -18.77 -19.42
CA ALA A 121 5.29 -18.48 -20.64
C ALA A 121 6.05 -17.51 -21.57
N LEU A 122 6.73 -16.51 -21.01
CA LEU A 122 7.59 -15.60 -21.76
C LEU A 122 8.78 -16.34 -22.37
N ARG A 123 9.43 -17.24 -21.61
CA ARG A 123 10.52 -18.06 -22.11
C ARG A 123 10.08 -18.97 -23.26
N GLU A 124 8.89 -19.58 -23.17
CA GLU A 124 8.31 -20.39 -24.23
C GLU A 124 8.02 -19.59 -25.51
N ALA A 125 7.72 -18.30 -25.37
CA ALA A 125 7.61 -17.36 -26.49
C ALA A 125 8.97 -16.85 -27.01
N GLY A 126 10.10 -17.33 -26.48
CA GLY A 126 11.45 -16.92 -26.88
C GLY A 126 11.94 -15.63 -26.22
N ILE A 127 11.28 -15.16 -25.16
CA ILE A 127 11.63 -13.95 -24.42
C ILE A 127 12.33 -14.34 -23.12
N GLU A 128 13.62 -14.04 -23.01
CA GLU A 128 14.36 -14.20 -21.75
C GLU A 128 14.36 -12.91 -20.93
N LEU A 129 13.91 -13.01 -19.69
CA LEU A 129 13.92 -11.89 -18.75
C LEU A 129 15.27 -11.78 -18.05
N SER A 130 15.84 -10.57 -18.08
CA SER A 130 16.93 -10.19 -17.20
C SER A 130 16.43 -10.10 -15.75
N ASP A 131 17.34 -10.20 -14.79
CA ASP A 131 16.98 -10.15 -13.37
C ASP A 131 16.28 -8.82 -12.99
N PHE A 132 16.65 -7.72 -13.64
CA PHE A 132 15.99 -6.42 -13.46
C PHE A 132 14.52 -6.48 -13.89
N VAL A 133 14.23 -7.07 -15.06
CA VAL A 133 12.85 -7.18 -15.56
C VAL A 133 12.02 -8.15 -14.72
N ARG A 134 12.63 -9.22 -14.18
CA ARG A 134 11.97 -10.08 -13.19
C ARG A 134 11.58 -9.34 -11.92
N GLY A 135 12.33 -8.31 -11.52
CA GLY A 135 11.94 -7.42 -10.42
C GLY A 135 10.63 -6.67 -10.70
N ASN A 136 10.44 -6.22 -11.95
CA ASN A 136 9.22 -5.54 -12.38
C ASN A 136 8.04 -6.51 -12.44
N GLU A 137 8.24 -7.74 -12.95
CA GLU A 137 7.20 -8.79 -12.95
C GLU A 137 6.71 -9.15 -11.54
N LYS A 138 7.57 -9.04 -10.52
CA LYS A 138 7.16 -9.25 -9.11
C LYS A 138 6.35 -8.10 -8.53
N SER A 139 6.48 -6.91 -9.11
CA SER A 139 5.84 -5.68 -8.62
C SER A 139 4.54 -5.34 -9.35
N ALA A 140 4.32 -5.95 -10.52
CA ALA A 140 3.13 -5.83 -11.36
C ALA A 140 1.99 -6.74 -10.86
#